data_AF-A0A1M3Q911-F1
#
_entry.id   AF-A0A1M3Q911-F1
#
_cell.length_a   1.000
_cell.length_b   1.000
_cell.length_c   1.000
_cell.angle_alpha   90.00
_cell.angle_beta   90.00
_cell.angle_gamma   90.00
#
_symmetry.space_group_name_H-M   'P 1'
#
loop_
_entity.id
_entity.type
_entity.pdbx_description
1 polymer ?
#
loop_
_entity_poly.entity_id
_entity_poly.type
_entity_poly.pdbx_seq_one_letter_code
_entity_poly.pdbx_strand_id
1 'polypeptide(L)'
;MLQADPQTDWTKVDVDALREHLIDMNEVTMRAAARKEPIEGGLRIAVTGGGRTLEAIRRMVPAHAQDIDGMHGWTVRATDLPDGVELTVTAALPAEAQKIRALGFMGIMVQGGHHQPHHLAMAKGQPMHMK
;
A
#
# COMPACT_ATOMS: atom_id res chain seq x y z
N MET A 1 1.95 13.88 -18.18
CA MET A 1 0.71 14.26 -17.47
C MET A 1 0.82 15.67 -16.91
N LEU A 2 1.73 15.97 -15.98
CA LEU A 2 1.94 17.35 -15.47
C LEU A 2 2.19 18.39 -16.59
N GLN A 3 3.21 18.17 -17.42
CA GLN A 3 3.55 19.08 -18.52
C GLN A 3 2.44 19.25 -19.57
N ALA A 4 1.57 18.26 -19.72
CA ALA A 4 0.50 18.25 -20.72
C ALA A 4 -0.82 18.82 -20.17
N ASP A 5 -0.91 19.04 -18.85
CA ASP A 5 -2.09 19.56 -18.18
C ASP A 5 -1.92 21.08 -17.97
N PRO A 6 -2.61 21.93 -18.75
CA PRO A 6 -2.46 23.39 -18.67
C PRO A 6 -2.97 23.96 -17.33
N GLN A 7 -3.66 23.18 -16.50
CA GLN A 7 -4.11 23.57 -15.17
C GLN A 7 -3.12 23.20 -14.07
N THR A 8 -1.94 22.66 -14.41
CA THR A 8 -0.91 22.33 -13.43
C THR A 8 -0.42 23.59 -12.71
N ASP A 9 -0.62 23.63 -11.39
CA ASP A 9 -0.04 24.65 -10.52
C ASP A 9 1.42 24.30 -10.23
N TRP A 10 2.33 24.86 -11.03
CA TRP A 10 3.77 24.62 -10.92
C TRP A 10 4.38 25.09 -9.59
N THR A 11 3.67 25.93 -8.81
CA THR A 11 4.15 26.35 -7.49
C THR A 11 3.96 25.27 -6.41
N LYS A 12 3.16 24.23 -6.71
CA LYS A 12 2.85 23.12 -5.78
C LYS A 12 3.45 21.78 -6.20
N VAL A 13 3.99 21.68 -7.42
CA VAL A 13 4.60 20.44 -7.90
C VAL A 13 5.73 20.02 -6.98
N ASP A 14 5.68 18.79 -6.50
CA ASP A 14 6.66 18.20 -5.60
C ASP A 14 7.05 16.80 -6.09
N VAL A 15 8.06 16.77 -6.97
CA VAL A 15 8.59 15.52 -7.51
C VAL A 15 9.44 14.78 -6.47
N ASP A 16 10.00 15.50 -5.49
CA ASP A 16 10.79 14.89 -4.42
C ASP A 16 9.90 14.08 -3.48
N ALA A 17 8.67 14.53 -3.21
CA ALA A 17 7.68 13.73 -2.49
C ALA A 17 7.34 12.42 -3.22
N LEU A 18 7.16 12.46 -4.54
CA LEU A 18 6.98 11.24 -5.34
C LEU A 18 8.22 10.33 -5.25
N ARG A 19 9.43 10.90 -5.30
CA ARG A 19 10.67 10.13 -5.16
C ARG A 19 10.75 9.46 -3.79
N GLU A 20 10.44 10.16 -2.70
CA GLU A 20 10.45 9.57 -1.36
C GLU A 20 9.42 8.45 -1.22
N HIS A 21 8.23 8.60 -1.81
CA HIS A 21 7.25 7.52 -1.89
C HIS A 21 7.81 6.29 -2.64
N LEU A 22 8.49 6.48 -3.78
CA LEU A 22 9.08 5.37 -4.51
C LEU A 22 10.21 4.68 -3.74
N ILE A 23 10.95 5.41 -2.91
CA ILE A 23 11.95 4.82 -2.01
C ILE A 23 11.26 3.99 -0.93
N ASP A 24 10.17 4.49 -0.34
CA ASP A 24 9.37 3.71 0.61
C ASP A 24 8.81 2.43 -0.04
N MET A 25 8.36 2.52 -1.29
CA MET A 25 7.92 1.35 -2.07
C MET A 25 9.06 0.35 -2.30
N ASN A 26 10.28 0.82 -2.58
CA ASN A 26 11.45 -0.05 -2.66
C ASN A 26 11.73 -0.74 -1.30
N GLU A 27 11.65 -0.02 -0.19
CA GLU A 27 11.85 -0.59 1.14
C GLU A 27 10.83 -1.70 1.44
N VAL A 28 9.53 -1.44 1.27
CA VAL A 28 8.51 -2.46 1.55
C VAL A 28 8.54 -3.64 0.57
N THR A 29 8.95 -3.40 -0.68
CA THR A 29 9.00 -4.45 -1.70
C THR A 29 10.22 -5.34 -1.57
N MET A 30 11.39 -4.73 -1.34
CA MET A 30 12.68 -5.41 -1.47
C MET A 30 13.37 -5.69 -0.14
N ARG A 31 12.97 -5.00 0.94
CA ARG A 31 13.68 -5.05 2.25
C ARG A 31 12.83 -5.56 3.40
N ALA A 32 11.51 -5.33 3.38
CA ALA A 32 10.63 -5.82 4.44
C ALA A 32 10.57 -7.36 4.47
N ALA A 33 10.51 -7.92 5.67
CA ALA A 33 10.20 -9.32 5.88
C ALA A 33 8.68 -9.49 5.95
N ALA A 34 8.09 -10.29 5.07
CA ALA A 34 6.65 -10.55 5.03
C ALA A 34 6.35 -12.01 5.37
N ARG A 35 6.10 -12.30 6.66
CA ARG A 35 5.70 -13.65 7.10
C ARG A 35 4.20 -13.81 6.87
N LYS A 36 3.87 -14.71 5.95
CA LYS A 36 2.50 -15.04 5.54
C LYS A 36 1.96 -16.20 6.36
N GLU A 37 0.80 -16.00 6.98
CA GLU A 37 0.03 -17.02 7.69
C GLU A 37 -1.36 -17.15 7.03
N PRO A 38 -1.62 -18.25 6.33
CA PRO A 38 -2.95 -18.51 5.79
C PRO A 38 -3.95 -18.69 6.93
N ILE A 39 -5.02 -17.91 6.95
CA ILE A 39 -6.08 -17.94 8.00
C ILE A 39 -7.42 -18.28 7.37
N GLU A 40 -8.46 -18.58 8.14
CA GLU A 40 -9.81 -18.72 7.56
C GLU A 40 -10.20 -17.45 6.77
N GLY A 41 -10.79 -17.65 5.58
CA GLY A 41 -11.22 -16.53 4.73
C GLY A 41 -10.11 -15.72 4.04
N GLY A 42 -8.82 -15.99 4.26
CA GLY A 42 -7.77 -15.26 3.55
C GLY A 42 -6.35 -15.44 4.10
N LEU A 43 -5.69 -14.31 4.38
CA LEU A 43 -4.27 -14.25 4.71
C LEU A 43 -3.98 -13.17 5.76
N ARG A 44 -3.23 -13.54 6.79
CA ARG A 44 -2.56 -12.63 7.72
C ARG A 44 -1.09 -12.53 7.35
N ILE A 45 -0.52 -11.34 7.45
CA ILE A 45 0.87 -11.07 7.08
C ILE A 45 1.50 -10.19 8.15
N ALA A 46 2.50 -10.71 8.85
CA ALA A 46 3.38 -9.87 9.66
C ALA A 46 4.45 -9.28 8.75
N VAL A 47 4.39 -7.97 8.52
CA VAL A 47 5.33 -7.21 7.69
C VAL A 47 6.25 -6.45 8.63
N THR A 48 7.51 -6.86 8.74
CA THR A 48 8.46 -6.32 9.72
C THR A 48 9.76 -5.84 9.08
N GLY A 49 10.47 -4.98 9.80
CA GLY A 49 11.74 -4.41 9.34
C GLY A 49 12.39 -3.54 10.41
N GLY A 50 13.60 -3.05 10.13
CA GLY A 50 14.32 -2.13 11.00
C GLY A 50 14.68 -0.83 10.29
N GLY A 51 14.99 0.22 11.06
CA GLY A 51 15.45 1.50 10.52
C GLY A 51 14.47 2.09 9.50
N ARG A 52 14.98 2.47 8.32
CA ARG A 52 14.17 3.06 7.24
C ARG A 52 13.05 2.13 6.76
N THR A 53 13.28 0.82 6.74
CA THR A 53 12.28 -0.15 6.31
C THR A 53 11.07 -0.15 7.24
N LEU A 54 11.27 -0.06 8.56
CA LEU A 54 10.18 0.03 9.53
C LEU A 54 9.31 1.27 9.29
N GLU A 55 9.97 2.41 9.09
CA GLU A 55 9.28 3.67 8.83
C GLU A 55 8.48 3.63 7.50
N ALA A 56 9.04 3.00 6.47
CA ALA A 56 8.33 2.78 5.20
C ALA A 56 7.13 1.83 5.37
N ILE A 57 7.27 0.73 6.13
CA ILE A 57 6.17 -0.20 6.43
C ILE A 57 5.01 0.54 7.09
N ARG A 58 5.29 1.34 8.12
CA ARG A 58 4.28 2.10 8.87
C ARG A 58 3.54 3.14 8.03
N ARG A 59 4.19 3.72 7.02
CA ARG A 59 3.55 4.64 6.08
C ARG A 59 2.76 3.91 5.00
N MET A 60 3.35 2.89 4.37
CA MET A 60 2.80 2.31 3.15
C MET A 60 1.73 1.25 3.39
N VAL A 61 1.92 0.35 4.36
CA VAL A 61 1.01 -0.78 4.54
C VAL A 61 -0.39 -0.32 4.98
N PRO A 62 -0.55 0.57 5.99
CA PRO A 62 -1.87 1.06 6.36
C PRO A 62 -2.55 1.89 5.26
N ALA A 63 -1.78 2.70 4.54
CA ALA A 63 -2.26 3.49 3.40
C ALA A 63 -2.88 2.60 2.31
N HIS A 64 -2.13 1.60 1.85
CA HIS A 64 -2.62 0.67 0.82
C HIS A 64 -3.79 -0.18 1.35
N ALA A 65 -3.74 -0.59 2.63
CA ALA A 65 -4.83 -1.33 3.27
C ALA A 65 -6.15 -0.53 3.25
N GLN A 66 -6.10 0.77 3.53
CA GLN A 66 -7.26 1.65 3.48
C GLN A 66 -7.81 1.79 2.05
N ASP A 67 -6.94 1.95 1.05
CA ASP A 67 -7.36 2.17 -0.33
C ASP A 67 -8.04 0.95 -0.98
N ILE A 68 -7.70 -0.26 -0.53
CA ILE A 68 -8.25 -1.51 -1.08
C ILE A 68 -9.32 -2.14 -0.20
N ASP A 69 -9.62 -1.58 0.98
CA ASP A 69 -10.69 -2.09 1.84
C ASP A 69 -12.05 -1.97 1.13
N GLY A 70 -12.84 -3.05 1.15
CA GLY A 70 -14.09 -3.17 0.39
C GLY A 70 -13.91 -3.48 -1.10
N MET A 71 -12.70 -3.34 -1.67
CA MET A 71 -12.44 -3.72 -3.05
C MET A 71 -12.62 -5.23 -3.20
N HIS A 72 -13.28 -5.67 -4.28
CA HIS A 72 -13.58 -7.09 -4.53
C HIS A 72 -14.37 -7.80 -3.41
N GLY A 73 -15.00 -7.06 -2.50
CA GLY A 73 -15.65 -7.62 -1.32
C GLY A 73 -14.67 -8.11 -0.25
N TRP A 74 -13.43 -7.63 -0.26
CA TRP A 74 -12.43 -7.93 0.77
C TRP A 74 -12.61 -7.03 1.98
N THR A 75 -12.27 -7.55 3.15
CA THR A 75 -12.02 -6.75 4.36
C THR A 75 -10.52 -6.71 4.58
N VAL A 76 -9.98 -5.50 4.68
CA VAL A 76 -8.54 -5.26 4.81
C VAL A 76 -8.28 -4.42 6.06
N ARG A 77 -7.37 -4.90 6.90
CA ARG A 77 -7.02 -4.27 8.18
C ARG A 77 -5.52 -4.28 8.36
N ALA A 78 -4.97 -3.16 8.78
CA ALA A 78 -3.59 -3.01 9.21
C ALA A 78 -3.57 -2.64 10.69
N THR A 79 -2.81 -3.36 11.50
CA THR A 79 -2.60 -3.07 12.92
C THR A 79 -1.13 -3.00 13.25
N ASP A 80 -0.75 -2.09 14.16
CA ASP A 80 0.66 -1.89 14.51
C ASP A 80 1.27 -3.12 15.17
N LEU A 81 2.54 -3.38 14.84
CA LEU A 81 3.44 -4.26 15.59
C LEU A 81 4.63 -3.44 16.10
N PRO A 82 5.36 -3.90 17.14
CA PRO A 82 6.54 -3.20 17.63
C PRO A 82 7.59 -2.93 16.55
N ASP A 83 7.77 -3.88 15.64
CA ASP A 83 8.76 -3.90 14.56
C ASP A 83 8.12 -3.91 13.16
N GLY A 84 6.86 -3.50 13.03
CA GLY A 84 6.18 -3.52 11.74
C GLY A 84 4.68 -3.27 11.79
N VAL A 85 3.96 -3.93 10.90
CA VAL A 85 2.50 -3.91 10.78
C VAL A 85 2.00 -5.33 10.50
N GLU A 86 0.91 -5.73 11.13
CA GLU A 86 0.13 -6.90 10.74
C GLU A 86 -0.94 -6.48 9.73
N LEU A 87 -0.87 -7.03 8.52
CA LEU A 87 -1.88 -6.87 7.48
C LEU A 87 -2.77 -8.13 7.44
N THR A 88 -4.06 -7.95 7.64
CA THR A 88 -5.06 -9.01 7.50
C THR A 88 -5.98 -8.71 6.33
N VAL A 89 -6.12 -9.67 5.42
CA VAL A 89 -6.98 -9.59 4.24
C VAL A 89 -7.87 -10.81 4.21
N THR A 90 -9.19 -10.61 4.21
CA THR A 90 -10.17 -11.70 4.20
C THR A 90 -11.30 -11.43 3.22
N ALA A 91 -11.93 -12.49 2.72
CA ALA A 91 -13.15 -12.42 1.93
C ALA A 91 -14.14 -13.51 2.35
N ALA A 92 -15.44 -13.25 2.19
CA ALA A 92 -16.48 -14.23 2.47
C ALA A 92 -16.54 -15.35 1.42
N LEU A 93 -16.20 -15.04 0.17
CA LEU A 93 -16.23 -16.00 -0.93
C LEU A 93 -14.94 -16.84 -0.94
N PRO A 94 -15.02 -18.19 -0.95
CA PRO A 94 -13.84 -19.05 -0.96
C PRO A 94 -12.87 -18.81 -2.13
N ALA A 95 -13.39 -18.46 -3.31
CA ALA A 95 -12.57 -18.13 -4.48
C ALA A 95 -11.73 -16.87 -4.26
N GLU A 96 -12.30 -15.84 -3.63
CA GLU A 96 -11.55 -14.61 -3.29
C GLU A 96 -10.56 -14.87 -2.16
N ALA A 97 -10.92 -15.67 -1.15
CA ALA A 97 -9.97 -16.11 -0.13
C ALA A 97 -8.76 -16.86 -0.73
N GLN A 98 -8.99 -17.70 -1.75
CA GLN A 98 -7.92 -18.38 -2.48
C GLN A 98 -7.07 -17.37 -3.27
N LYS A 99 -7.69 -16.40 -3.94
CA LYS A 99 -7.02 -15.33 -4.67
C LYS A 99 -6.12 -14.48 -3.75
N ILE A 100 -6.61 -14.08 -2.58
CA ILE A 100 -5.85 -13.36 -1.56
C ILE A 100 -4.57 -14.11 -1.19
N ARG A 101 -4.67 -15.42 -0.90
CA ARG A 101 -3.51 -16.25 -0.58
C ARG A 101 -2.52 -16.36 -1.74
N ALA A 102 -3.03 -16.50 -2.97
CA ALA A 102 -2.21 -16.62 -4.17
C ALA A 102 -1.44 -15.33 -4.46
N LEU A 103 -2.08 -14.16 -4.26
CA LEU A 103 -1.44 -12.85 -4.41
C LEU A 103 -0.31 -12.64 -3.40
N GLY A 104 -0.52 -13.08 -2.14
CA GLY A 104 0.44 -12.83 -1.07
C GLY A 104 0.66 -11.33 -0.83
N PHE A 105 1.73 -10.98 -0.12
CA PHE A 105 1.95 -9.59 0.30
C PHE A 105 2.07 -8.62 -0.88
N MET A 106 3.00 -8.84 -1.80
CA MET A 106 3.20 -7.90 -2.91
C MET A 106 2.04 -7.88 -3.89
N GLY A 107 1.40 -9.03 -4.14
CA GLY A 107 0.21 -9.05 -4.98
C GLY A 107 -0.93 -8.24 -4.37
N ILE A 108 -1.08 -8.25 -3.04
CA ILE A 108 -2.04 -7.40 -2.31
C ILE A 108 -1.65 -5.92 -2.39
N MET A 109 -0.37 -5.58 -2.14
CA MET A 109 0.12 -4.19 -2.13
C MET A 109 -0.02 -3.47 -3.48
N VAL A 110 -0.13 -4.20 -4.59
CA VAL A 110 -0.33 -3.62 -5.93
C VAL A 110 -1.78 -3.72 -6.42
N GLN A 111 -2.71 -4.09 -5.54
CA GLN A 111 -4.13 -4.07 -5.89
C GLN A 111 -4.66 -2.65 -6.00
N GLY A 112 -5.60 -2.49 -6.92
CA GLY A 112 -6.22 -1.22 -7.24
C GLY A 112 -5.54 -0.51 -8.42
N GLY A 113 -6.36 0.08 -9.29
CA GLY A 113 -5.89 0.87 -10.44
C GLY A 113 -5.44 2.29 -10.08
N HIS A 114 -5.21 2.57 -8.80
CA HIS A 114 -5.01 3.92 -8.29
C HIS A 114 -3.53 4.32 -8.17
N HIS A 115 -2.56 3.43 -8.37
CA HIS A 115 -1.14 3.78 -8.27
C HIS A 115 -0.76 4.95 -9.19
N GLN A 116 -1.23 4.96 -10.44
CA GLN A 116 -0.91 6.05 -11.37
C GLN A 116 -1.60 7.39 -11.00
N PRO A 117 -2.91 7.42 -10.70
CA PRO A 117 -3.54 8.59 -10.08
C PRO A 117 -2.86 9.06 -8.78
N HIS A 118 -2.45 8.12 -7.91
CA HIS A 118 -1.79 8.38 -6.63
C HIS A 118 -0.41 9.02 -6.84
N HIS A 119 0.43 8.45 -7.72
CA HIS A 119 1.71 9.05 -8.09
C HIS A 119 1.55 10.46 -8.70
N LEU A 120 0.51 10.65 -9.53
CA LEU A 120 0.22 11.96 -10.09
C LEU A 120 -0.22 12.97 -9.02
N ALA A 121 -1.05 12.57 -8.06
CA ALA A 121 -1.48 13.41 -6.95
C ALA A 121 -0.29 13.87 -6.11
N MET A 122 0.61 12.94 -5.76
CA MET A 122 1.84 13.28 -5.03
C MET A 122 2.74 14.23 -5.83
N ALA A 123 2.95 13.96 -7.13
CA ALA A 123 3.74 14.86 -7.97
C ALA A 123 3.10 16.24 -8.15
N LYS A 124 1.77 16.36 -7.96
CA LYS A 124 1.03 17.63 -7.91
C LYS A 124 1.06 18.31 -6.52
N GLY A 125 1.73 17.73 -5.53
CA GLY A 125 1.78 18.23 -4.15
C GLY A 125 0.48 18.03 -3.36
N GLN A 126 -0.35 17.08 -3.76
CA GLN A 126 -1.62 16.77 -3.09
C GLN A 126 -1.41 15.73 -1.97
N PRO A 127 -2.23 15.76 -0.91
CA PRO A 127 -2.12 14.80 0.19
C PRO A 127 -2.43 13.36 -0.28
N MET A 128 -1.74 12.38 0.31
CA MET A 128 -1.82 10.96 -0.06
C MET A 128 -3.21 10.33 0.15
N HIS A 129 -4.00 10.85 1.09
CA HIS A 129 -5.40 10.46 1.33
C HIS A 129 -6.22 11.69 1.76
N MET A 130 -7.50 11.75 1.36
CA MET A 130 -8.47 12.63 2.02
C MET A 130 -8.83 12.01 3.38
N LYS A 131 -8.73 12.80 4.45
CA LYS A 131 -9.22 12.41 5.78
C LYS A 131 -10.74 12.22 5.79
#